data_AF-A0A969YF26-F1
#
_entry.id   AF-A0A969YF26-F1
#
_cell.length_a   1.000
_cell.length_b   1.000
_cell.length_c   1.000
_cell.angle_alpha   90.00
_cell.angle_beta   90.00
_cell.angle_gamma   90.00
#
_symmetry.space_group_name_H-M   'P 1'
#
loop_
_entity.id
_entity.type
_entity.pdbx_description
1 polymer ?
#
loop_
_entity_poly.entity_id
_entity_poly.type
_entity_poly.pdbx_seq_one_letter_code
_entity_poly.pdbx_strand_id
1 'polypeptide(L)'
;MQSEVMNMTTTNVSIRMDAELKRESERLFADMGMNMTTAFTLFAKAVVREGRIPFEIKADPFYSRGNLERLTRAAKDMENGERLAEHEPVEVDP
;
A
#
# COMPACT_ATOMS: atom_id res chain seq x y z
N MET A 1 25.58 31.87 -22.88
CA MET A 1 25.21 30.72 -22.02
C MET A 1 23.81 30.28 -22.44
N GLN A 2 23.73 29.29 -23.33
CA GLN A 2 22.44 28.67 -23.68
C GLN A 2 22.00 27.88 -22.45
N SER A 3 20.93 28.31 -21.80
CA SER A 3 20.27 27.54 -20.75
C SER A 3 19.79 26.22 -21.34
N GLU A 4 20.30 25.12 -20.80
CA GLU A 4 19.84 23.77 -21.11
C GLU A 4 18.36 23.67 -20.72
N VAL A 5 17.48 23.81 -21.71
CA VAL A 5 16.08 23.47 -21.56
C VAL A 5 16.05 21.97 -21.31
N MET A 6 15.82 21.56 -20.06
CA MET A 6 15.52 20.16 -19.74
C MET A 6 14.40 19.71 -20.67
N ASN A 7 14.74 18.87 -21.65
CA ASN A 7 13.78 18.34 -22.60
C ASN A 7 12.79 17.49 -21.79
N MET A 8 11.62 18.05 -21.47
CA MET A 8 10.51 17.34 -20.84
C MET A 8 9.90 16.41 -21.88
N THR A 9 10.63 15.32 -22.16
CA THR A 9 10.16 14.24 -23.03
C THR A 9 8.96 13.59 -22.36
N THR A 10 7.76 13.86 -22.87
CA THR A 10 6.55 13.17 -22.45
C THR A 10 6.46 11.83 -23.16
N THR A 11 6.04 10.79 -22.44
CA THR A 11 5.71 9.49 -23.02
C THR A 11 4.28 9.11 -22.68
N ASN A 12 3.64 8.35 -23.57
CA ASN A 12 2.27 7.91 -23.37
C ASN A 12 2.23 6.67 -22.47
N VAL A 13 1.29 6.66 -21.54
CA VAL A 13 0.98 5.50 -20.69
C VAL A 13 -0.45 5.06 -20.98
N SER A 14 -0.61 3.78 -21.33
CA SER A 14 -1.93 3.18 -21.60
C SER A 14 -2.31 2.23 -20.47
N ILE A 15 -3.45 2.46 -19.83
CA ILE A 15 -3.95 1.69 -18.68
C ILE A 15 -5.33 1.14 -19.05
N ARG A 16 -5.51 -0.18 -18.94
CA ARG A 16 -6.82 -0.83 -19.05
C ARG A 16 -7.42 -0.94 -17.65
N MET A 17 -8.69 -0.58 -17.53
CA MET A 17 -9.45 -0.64 -16.28
C MET A 17 -10.91 -0.94 -16.59
N ASP A 18 -11.62 -1.45 -15.59
CA ASP A 18 -13.07 -1.62 -15.67
C ASP A 18 -13.78 -0.28 -15.94
N ALA A 19 -14.86 -0.33 -16.72
CA ALA A 19 -15.56 0.87 -17.18
C ALA A 19 -16.27 1.60 -16.03
N GLU A 20 -16.81 0.87 -15.05
CA GLU A 20 -17.44 1.47 -13.88
C GLU A 20 -16.38 2.08 -12.95
N LEU A 21 -15.29 1.36 -12.70
CA LEU A 21 -14.16 1.88 -11.92
C LEU A 21 -13.60 3.18 -12.52
N LYS A 22 -13.45 3.24 -13.85
CA LYS A 22 -13.03 4.47 -14.55
C LYS A 22 -13.97 5.63 -14.26
N ARG A 23 -15.27 5.40 -14.42
CA ARG A 23 -16.32 6.42 -14.25
C ARG A 23 -16.39 6.93 -12.81
N GLU A 24 -16.25 6.05 -11.83
CA GLU A 24 -16.20 6.42 -10.42
C GLU A 24 -14.96 7.24 -10.08
N SER A 25 -13.80 6.77 -10.55
CA SER A 25 -12.52 7.47 -10.37
C SER A 25 -12.54 8.86 -10.98
N GLU A 26 -13.03 9.01 -12.21
CA GLU A 26 -13.14 10.30 -12.90
C GLU A 26 -14.03 11.29 -12.16
N ARG A 27 -15.17 10.85 -11.63
CA ARG A 27 -16.04 11.70 -10.81
C ARG A 27 -15.35 12.14 -9.53
N LEU A 28 -14.75 11.19 -8.81
CA LEU A 28 -14.05 11.49 -7.56
C LEU A 28 -12.90 12.48 -7.77
N PHE A 29 -12.08 12.31 -8.82
CA PHE A 29 -11.01 13.25 -9.12
C PHE A 29 -11.53 14.62 -9.55
N ALA A 30 -12.63 14.67 -10.31
CA ALA A 30 -13.26 15.93 -10.69
C ALA A 30 -13.78 16.70 -9.47
N ASP A 31 -14.39 16.01 -8.49
CA ASP A 31 -14.82 16.61 -7.21
C ASP A 31 -13.62 17.15 -6.41
N MET A 32 -12.44 16.54 -6.57
CA MET A 32 -11.17 17.03 -6.02
C MET A 32 -10.48 18.10 -6.90
N GLY A 33 -11.09 18.53 -8.00
CA GLY A 33 -10.56 19.57 -8.89
C GLY A 33 -9.41 19.12 -9.78
N MET A 34 -9.31 17.82 -10.11
CA MET A 34 -8.26 17.28 -10.97
C MET A 34 -8.76 16.24 -11.97
N ASN A 35 -8.04 16.06 -13.07
CA ASN A 35 -8.35 15.01 -14.04
C ASN A 35 -7.56 13.73 -13.74
N MET A 36 -7.92 12.65 -14.44
CA MET A 36 -7.29 11.34 -14.26
C MET A 36 -5.77 11.36 -14.51
N THR A 37 -5.30 12.12 -15.51
CA THR A 37 -3.88 12.26 -15.84
C THR A 37 -3.10 12.92 -14.71
N THR A 38 -3.65 13.99 -14.12
CA THR A 38 -3.07 14.67 -12.96
C THR A 38 -2.99 13.73 -11.75
N ALA A 39 -4.07 13.00 -11.45
CA ALA A 39 -4.10 12.05 -10.35
C ALA A 39 -3.04 10.95 -10.50
N PHE A 40 -2.95 10.33 -11.69
CA PHE A 40 -1.91 9.32 -11.96
C PHE A 40 -0.49 9.89 -11.92
N THR A 41 -0.30 11.13 -12.38
CA THR A 41 1.01 11.80 -12.31
C THR A 41 1.42 12.03 -10.86
N LEU A 42 0.49 12.44 -10.00
CA LEU A 42 0.74 12.57 -8.55
C LEU A 42 1.09 11.24 -7.92
N PHE A 43 0.34 10.18 -8.23
CA PHE A 43 0.64 8.82 -7.79
C PHE A 43 2.06 8.40 -8.18
N ALA A 44 2.43 8.54 -9.46
CA ALA A 44 3.75 8.16 -9.95
C ALA A 44 4.88 8.97 -9.26
N LYS A 45 4.67 10.28 -9.07
CA LYS A 45 5.63 11.13 -8.35
C LYS A 45 5.78 10.71 -6.88
N ALA A 46 4.69 10.35 -6.21
CA ALA A 46 4.73 9.88 -4.83
C ALA A 46 5.47 8.54 -4.72
N VAL A 47 5.22 7.60 -5.65
CA VAL A 47 5.95 6.33 -5.72
C VAL A 47 7.46 6.55 -5.86
N VAL A 48 7.87 7.41 -6.79
CA VAL A 48 9.28 7.71 -7.02
C VAL A 48 9.90 8.42 -5.82
N ARG A 49 9.18 9.38 -5.21
CA ARG A 49 9.68 10.15 -4.07
C ARG A 49 9.85 9.30 -2.81
N GLU A 50 8.95 8.36 -2.57
CA GLU A 50 8.88 7.59 -1.32
C GLU A 50 9.49 6.19 -1.43
N GLY A 51 9.81 5.73 -2.65
CA GLY A 51 10.34 4.38 -2.89
C GLY A 51 9.36 3.26 -2.54
N ARG A 52 8.06 3.56 -2.46
CA ARG A 52 6.98 2.63 -2.10
C ARG A 52 5.66 3.06 -2.71
N ILE A 53 4.67 2.18 -2.69
CA ILE A 53 3.30 2.54 -3.06
C ILE A 53 2.73 3.53 -2.01
N PRO A 54 2.19 4.69 -2.42
CA PRO A 54 1.74 5.77 -1.53
C PRO A 54 0.36 5.49 -0.91
N PHE A 55 0.03 4.22 -0.69
CA PHE A 55 -1.11 3.74 0.07
C PHE A 55 -0.77 2.36 0.63
N GLU A 56 -1.48 1.96 1.69
CA GLU A 56 -1.30 0.65 2.29
C GLU A 56 -1.89 -0.43 1.37
N ILE A 57 -1.09 -1.43 0.99
CA ILE A 57 -1.58 -2.59 0.27
C ILE A 57 -1.97 -3.65 1.28
N LYS A 58 -3.27 -3.83 1.50
CA LYS A 58 -3.81 -4.92 2.33
C LYS A 58 -4.29 -6.04 1.42
N ALA A 59 -3.66 -7.19 1.55
CA ALA A 59 -4.11 -8.43 0.91
C ALA A 59 -4.26 -9.55 1.95
N ASP A 60 -4.47 -9.22 3.22
CA ASP A 60 -3.93 -10.05 4.29
C ASP A 60 -4.94 -10.94 5.05
N PRO A 61 -4.78 -12.28 5.01
CA PRO A 61 -5.39 -13.22 5.95
C PRO A 61 -4.79 -13.16 7.37
N PHE A 62 -3.53 -12.76 7.53
CA PHE A 62 -2.81 -12.68 8.80
C PHE A 62 -3.29 -11.52 9.69
N TYR A 63 -3.58 -10.35 9.17
CA TYR A 63 -4.32 -9.31 9.91
C TYR A 63 -5.85 -9.43 9.71
N SER A 64 -6.37 -10.65 9.50
CA SER A 64 -7.80 -10.89 9.62
C SER A 64 -8.27 -10.63 11.04
N ARG A 65 -9.55 -10.25 11.19
CA ARG A 65 -10.16 -10.00 12.50
C ARG A 65 -9.91 -11.14 13.49
N GLY A 66 -10.07 -12.40 13.05
CA GLY A 66 -9.85 -13.57 13.91
C GLY A 66 -8.39 -13.73 14.37
N ASN A 67 -7.42 -13.46 13.49
CA ASN A 67 -6.01 -13.55 13.89
C ASN A 67 -5.58 -12.35 14.75
N LEU A 68 -6.12 -11.15 14.52
CA LEU A 68 -5.95 -10.00 15.41
C LEU A 68 -6.51 -10.25 16.82
N GLU A 69 -7.71 -10.85 16.92
CA GLU A 69 -8.29 -11.26 18.20
C GLU A 69 -7.39 -12.28 18.92
N ARG A 70 -6.77 -13.21 18.17
CA ARG A 70 -5.81 -14.18 18.71
C ARG A 70 -4.53 -13.52 19.20
N LEU A 71 -3.95 -12.60 18.43
CA LEU A 71 -2.75 -11.83 18.80
C LEU A 71 -3.01 -10.97 20.03
N THR A 72 -4.16 -10.31 20.09
CA THR A 72 -4.56 -9.47 21.24
C THR A 72 -4.73 -10.32 22.50
N ARG A 73 -5.35 -11.50 22.37
CA ARG A 73 -5.45 -12.45 23.49
C ARG A 73 -4.07 -12.92 23.94
N ALA A 74 -3.21 -13.34 23.02
CA ALA A 74 -1.87 -13.78 23.35
C ALA A 74 -1.06 -12.69 24.07
N ALA A 75 -1.15 -11.43 23.63
CA ALA A 75 -0.49 -10.31 24.30
C ALA A 75 -0.99 -10.09 25.73
N LYS A 76 -2.31 -10.21 25.97
CA LYS A 76 -2.90 -10.12 27.32
C LYS A 76 -2.53 -11.30 28.20
N ASP A 77 -2.59 -12.52 27.65
CA ASP A 77 -2.18 -13.74 28.36
C ASP A 77 -0.72 -13.58 28.83
N MET A 78 0.18 -13.10 27.95
CA MET A 78 1.58 -12.80 28.28
C MET A 78 1.74 -11.71 29.35
N GLU A 79 1.01 -10.60 29.25
CA GLU A 79 1.03 -9.51 30.24
C GLU A 79 0.57 -9.98 31.63
N ASN A 80 -0.43 -10.85 31.66
CA ASN A 80 -0.97 -11.44 32.88
C ASN A 80 -0.15 -12.64 33.39
N GLY A 81 0.91 -13.05 32.68
CA GLY A 81 1.72 -14.23 33.02
C GLY A 81 0.99 -15.56 32.82
N GLU A 82 -0.11 -15.56 32.09
CA GLU A 82 -0.92 -16.74 31.79
C GLU A 82 -0.47 -17.41 30.48
N ARG A 83 -0.46 -18.74 30.45
CA ARG A 83 -0.19 -19.55 29.24
C ARG A 83 1.19 -19.31 28.59
N LEU A 84 2.18 -18.92 29.39
CA LEU A 84 3.59 -18.94 29.01
C LEU A 84 4.12 -20.36 29.23
N ALA A 85 4.22 -21.13 28.14
CA ALA A 85 4.91 -22.41 28.16
C ALA A 85 6.30 -22.21 27.55
N GLU A 86 7.34 -22.45 28.34
CA GLU A 86 8.70 -22.55 27.80
C GLU A 86 8.77 -23.84 26.98
N HIS A 87 9.12 -23.70 25.70
CA HIS A 87 9.40 -24.83 24.82
C HIS A 87 10.90 -24.87 24.58
N GLU A 88 11.50 -26.05 24.66
CA GLU A 88 12.90 -26.20 24.27
C GLU A 88 13.07 -25.84 22.79
N PRO A 89 14.17 -25.14 22.42
CA PRO A 89 14.48 -24.86 21.03
C PRO A 89 14.47 -26.16 20.23
N VAL A 90 13.65 -26.22 19.19
CA VAL A 90 13.66 -27.35 18.25
C VAL A 90 14.90 -27.18 17.38
N GLU A 91 15.87 -28.08 17.53
CA GLU A 91 16.97 -28.18 16.58
C GLU A 91 16.40 -28.52 15.21
N VAL A 92 16.53 -27.58 14.27
CA VAL A 92 16.22 -27.84 12.87
C VAL A 92 17.47 -28.45 12.27
N ASP A 93 17.45 -29.76 12.03
CA ASP A 93 18.52 -30.42 11.29
C ASP A 93 18.68 -29.72 9.91
N PRO A 94 19.92 -29.34 9.53
CA PRO A 94 20.21 -28.58 8.31
C PRO A 94 19.98 -29.34 7.01
#